data_AF-A0A6L6FDS6-F1
#
_entry.id   AF-A0A6L6FDS6-F1
#
_cell.length_a   1.000
_cell.length_b   1.000
_cell.length_c   1.000
_cell.angle_alpha   90.00
_cell.angle_beta   90.00
_cell.angle_gamma   90.00
#
_symmetry.space_group_name_H-M   'P 1'
#
loop_
_entity.id
_entity.type
_entity.pdbx_description
1 polymer ?
#
loop_
_entity_poly.entity_id
_entity_poly.type
_entity_poly.pdbx_seq_one_letter_code
_entity_poly.pdbx_strand_id
1 'polypeptide(L)' 'MNYYQEITNKVALLLDENSVHNMNEMLMQLSHDDKLTQEQRFELQQRLRDAIFVHHNS' A
#
# COMPACT_ATOMS: atom_id res chain seq x y z
N MET A 1 1.57 14.55 -12.81
CA MET A 1 0.98 13.52 -11.92
C MET A 1 1.13 13.97 -10.49
N ASN A 2 0.11 13.78 -9.64
CA ASN A 2 0.23 13.98 -8.20
C ASN A 2 0.93 12.75 -7.60
N TYR A 3 1.96 12.93 -6.78
CA TYR A 3 2.71 11.85 -6.14
C TYR A 3 1.79 10.83 -5.45
N TYR A 4 0.71 11.31 -4.82
CA TYR A 4 -0.31 10.45 -4.21
C TYR A 4 -0.97 9.49 -5.21
N GLN A 5 -1.29 9.96 -6.41
CA GLN A 5 -1.88 9.12 -7.46
C GLN A 5 -0.89 8.08 -7.97
N GLU A 6 0.40 8.43 -8.08
CA GLU A 6 1.44 7.48 -8.50
C GLU A 6 1.57 6.33 -7.48
N ILE A 7 1.61 6.68 -6.20
CA ILE A 7 1.67 5.70 -5.12
C ILE A 7 0.39 4.87 -5.05
N THR A 8 -0.78 5.48 -5.24
CA THR A 8 -2.06 4.77 -5.28
C THR A 8 -2.09 3.73 -6.39
N ASN A 9 -1.61 4.08 -7.60
CA ASN A 9 -1.53 3.14 -8.72
C ASN A 9 -0.56 1.99 -8.43
N LYS A 10 0.57 2.28 -7.78
CA LYS A 10 1.50 1.21 -7.33
C LYS A 10 0.83 0.27 -6.35
N VAL A 11 0.14 0.79 -5.33
CA VAL A 11 -0.60 -0.05 -4.38
C VAL A 11 -1.60 -0.92 -5.13
N ALA A 12 -2.39 -0.36 -6.05
CA ALA A 12 -3.37 -1.13 -6.82
C ALA A 12 -2.72 -2.28 -7.64
N LEU A 13 -1.55 -2.04 -8.25
CA LEU A 13 -0.80 -3.09 -8.95
C LEU A 13 -0.34 -4.19 -8.00
N LEU A 14 0.16 -3.84 -6.82
CA LEU A 14 0.60 -4.84 -5.83
C LEU A 14 -0.56 -5.68 -5.29
N LEU A 15 -1.74 -5.08 -5.18
CA LEU A 15 -2.98 -5.78 -4.84
C LEU A 15 -3.38 -6.79 -5.93
N ASP A 16 -3.24 -6.42 -7.21
CA ASP A 16 -3.54 -7.29 -8.35
C ASP A 16 -2.53 -8.46 -8.45
N GLU A 17 -1.25 -8.18 -8.22
CA GLU A 17 -0.18 -9.19 -8.14
C GLU A 17 -0.36 -10.16 -6.95
N ASN A 18 -1.18 -9.81 -5.95
CA ASN A 18 -1.46 -10.63 -4.78
C ASN A 18 -0.19 -11.08 -4.02
N SER A 19 0.89 -10.33 -4.13
CA SER A 19 2.17 -10.64 -3.49
C SER A 19 2.25 -10.02 -2.10
N VAL A 20 1.97 -10.82 -1.05
CA VAL A 20 2.08 -10.41 0.36
C VAL A 20 3.46 -9.86 0.69
N HIS A 21 4.52 -10.38 0.07
CA HIS A 21 5.87 -9.84 0.24
C HIS A 21 5.97 -8.39 -0.27
N ASN A 22 5.53 -8.13 -1.50
CA ASN A 22 5.59 -6.79 -2.09
C ASN A 22 4.68 -5.81 -1.34
N MET A 23 3.52 -6.28 -0.86
CA MET A 23 2.61 -5.46 -0.04
C MET A 23 3.26 -5.05 1.29
N ASN A 24 4.00 -5.95 1.96
CA ASN A 24 4.72 -5.63 3.20
C ASN A 24 5.89 -4.65 2.97
N GLU A 25 6.64 -4.82 1.89
CA GLU A 25 7.68 -3.84 1.50
C GLU A 25 7.07 -2.45 1.25
N MET A 26 5.91 -2.39 0.58
CA MET A 26 5.20 -1.15 0.35
C MET A 26 4.71 -0.49 1.65
N LEU A 27 4.23 -1.27 2.62
CA LEU A 27 3.88 -0.77 3.95
C LEU A 27 5.08 -0.10 4.64
N MET A 28 6.26 -0.70 4.55
CA MET A 28 7.49 -0.12 5.11
C MET A 28 7.89 1.17 4.40
N GLN A 29 7.81 1.20 3.06
CA GLN A 29 8.09 2.41 2.27
C GLN A 29 7.13 3.55 2.63
N LEU A 30 5.82 3.27 2.69
CA LEU A 30 4.80 4.26 3.08
C LEU A 30 5.04 4.82 4.48
N SER A 31 5.59 4.02 5.40
CA SER A 31 5.88 4.46 6.78
C SER A 31 6.99 5.51 6.85
N HIS A 32 7.92 5.50 5.88
CA HIS A 32 9.04 6.45 5.77
C HIS A 32 8.80 7.52 4.69
N ASP A 33 7.59 7.59 4.14
CA ASP A 33 7.28 8.52 3.06
C ASP A 33 6.91 9.90 3.64
N ASP A 34 7.79 10.88 3.49
CA ASP A 34 7.58 12.25 3.98
C ASP A 34 6.84 13.14 2.96
N LYS A 35 6.60 12.64 1.75
CA LYS A 35 5.89 13.39 0.69
C LYS A 35 4.37 13.22 0.78
N LEU A 36 3.90 12.18 1.45
CA LEU A 36 2.49 11.95 1.73
C LEU A 36 2.08 12.52 3.09
N THR A 37 0.84 12.99 3.17
CA THR A 37 0.26 13.34 4.47
C THR A 37 0.06 12.08 5.31
N GLN A 38 -0.07 12.25 6.63
CA GLN A 38 -0.36 11.13 7.53
C GLN A 38 -1.65 10.39 7.13
N GLU A 39 -2.69 11.12 6.73
CA GLU A 39 -3.97 10.56 6.29
C GLU A 39 -3.81 9.72 5.01
N GLN A 40 -3.09 10.23 4.01
CA GLN A 40 -2.82 9.52 2.76
C GLN A 40 -2.03 8.24 3.00
N ARG A 41 -0.98 8.30 3.83
CA ARG A 41 -0.22 7.10 4.22
C ARG A 41 -1.11 6.09 4.91
N PHE A 42 -1.93 6.53 5.86
CA PHE A 42 -2.81 5.65 6.61
C PHE A 42 -3.84 4.96 5.70
N GLU A 43 -4.47 5.68 4.77
CA GLU A 43 -5.41 5.11 3.80
C GLU A 43 -4.75 3.99 2.98
N LEU A 44 -3.59 4.28 2.39
CA LEU A 44 -2.86 3.33 1.54
C LEU A 44 -2.36 2.12 2.34
N GLN A 45 -1.92 2.34 3.58
CA GLN A 45 -1.50 1.25 4.46
C GLN A 45 -2.67 0.36 4.88
N GLN A 46 -3.85 0.91 5.17
CA GLN A 46 -5.03 0.11 5.51
C GLN A 46 -5.41 -0.81 4.35
N ARG A 47 -5.44 -0.30 3.12
CA ARG A 47 -5.74 -1.12 1.93
C ARG A 47 -4.80 -2.32 1.78
N LEU A 48 -3.49 -2.10 1.97
CA LEU A 48 -2.50 -3.17 1.93
C LEU A 48 -2.70 -4.20 3.05
N ARG A 49 -2.99 -3.73 4.28
CA ARG A 49 -3.25 -4.63 5.43
C ARG A 49 -4.50 -5.48 5.22
N ASP A 50 -5.58 -4.88 4.73
CA ASP A 50 -6.83 -5.59 4.44
C ASP A 50 -6.60 -6.69 3.40
N ALA A 51 -5.87 -6.39 2.33
CA ALA A 51 -5.54 -7.36 1.30
C ALA A 51 -4.65 -8.49 1.82
N ILE A 52 -3.61 -8.18 2.60
CA ILE A 52 -2.78 -9.20 3.26
C ILE A 52 -3.62 -10.09 4.18
N PHE A 53 -4.54 -9.51 4.95
CA PHE A 53 -5.41 -10.24 5.85
C PHE A 53 -6.35 -11.19 5.10
N VAL A 54 -6.97 -10.73 4.01
CA VAL A 54 -7.79 -11.57 3.12
C VAL A 54 -6.95 -12.71 2.56
N HIS A 55 -5.71 -12.43 2.15
CA HIS A 55 -4.80 -13.44 1.61
C HIS A 55 -4.39 -14.51 2.64
N HIS A 56 -4.24 -14.11 3.90
CA HIS A 56 -3.91 -15.03 4.99
C HIS A 56 -5.07 -15.93 5.41
N ASN A 57 -6.32 -15.52 5.11
CA ASN A 57 -7.53 -16.24 5.49
C ASN A 57 -8.17 -17.02 4.32
N SER A 58 -7.54 -17.02 3.14
CA SER A 58 -7.94 -17.78 1.96
C SER A 58 -7.11 -19.04 1.79
#